data_AF-A0AA86PNP8-F1
#
_entry.id   AF-A0AA86PNP8-F1
#
_cell.length_a   1.000
_cell.length_b   1.000
_cell.length_c   1.000
_cell.angle_alpha   90.00
_cell.angle_beta   90.00
_cell.angle_gamma   90.00
#
_symmetry.space_group_name_H-M   'P 1'
#
loop_
_entity.id
_entity.type
_entity.pdbx_description
1 polymer ?
#
loop_
_entity_poly.entity_id
_entity_poly.type
_entity_poly.pdbx_seq_one_letter_code
_entity_poly.pdbx_strand_id
1 'polypeptide(L)'
;MRALINGPIQTVIQVTEDLNYYESGIYQYEFGAWVGWTYCEIVGFGEENGVKFWKVKNERGSDWGENGFFRIVRGTGKQGGENDIESQCYQAVV
;
A
#
# COMPACT_ATOMS: atom_id res chain seq x y z
N MET A 1 6.44 14.31 1.11
CA MET A 1 6.72 13.89 -0.29
C MET A 1 8.11 14.23 -0.82
N ARG A 2 9.04 14.83 -0.04
CA ARG A 2 10.46 14.92 -0.44
C ARG A 2 11.23 13.59 -0.30
N ALA A 3 10.72 12.65 0.50
CA ALA A 3 11.42 11.41 0.83
C ALA A 3 11.68 10.47 -0.36
N LEU A 4 10.74 10.34 -1.32
CA LEU A 4 10.97 9.52 -2.52
C LEU A 4 12.07 10.05 -3.46
N ILE A 5 12.44 11.33 -3.33
CA ILE A 5 13.57 11.90 -4.08
C ILE A 5 14.90 11.27 -3.62
N ASN A 6 14.94 10.75 -2.39
CA ASN A 6 16.11 10.10 -1.80
C ASN A 6 16.10 8.57 -1.95
N GLY A 7 15.10 8.00 -2.64
CA GLY A 7 14.95 6.56 -2.83
C GLY A 7 13.64 6.01 -2.25
N PRO A 8 13.40 4.70 -2.38
CA PRO A 8 12.24 4.03 -1.82
C PRO A 8 12.15 4.25 -0.31
N ILE A 9 10.93 4.41 0.21
CA ILE A 9 10.68 4.54 1.65
C ILE A 9 10.36 3.15 2.19
N GLN A 10 11.13 2.66 3.15
CA GLN A 10 10.83 1.40 3.81
C GLN A 10 9.67 1.61 4.79
N THR A 11 8.71 0.70 4.76
CA THR A 11 7.51 0.76 5.60
C THR A 11 7.10 -0.63 6.07
N VAL A 12 6.32 -0.65 7.14
CA VAL A 12 5.55 -1.82 7.56
C VAL A 12 4.07 -1.50 7.42
N ILE A 13 3.31 -2.39 6.80
CA ILE A 13 1.85 -2.22 6.65
C ILE A 13 1.12 -3.37 7.34
N GLN A 14 -0.10 -3.08 7.76
CA GLN A 14 -1.04 -4.07 8.23
C GLN A 14 -1.45 -5.00 7.09
N VAL A 15 -1.43 -6.31 7.34
CA VAL A 15 -1.98 -7.33 6.45
C VAL A 15 -3.35 -7.73 6.97
N THR A 16 -4.34 -7.66 6.09
CA THR A 16 -5.70 -8.16 6.28
C THR A 16 -5.94 -9.36 5.38
N GLU A 17 -7.00 -10.14 5.64
CA GLU A 17 -7.29 -11.34 4.87
C GLU A 17 -7.53 -11.04 3.38
N ASP A 18 -8.25 -9.97 3.07
CA ASP A 18 -8.56 -9.53 1.71
C ASP A 18 -7.29 -9.11 0.93
N LEU A 19 -6.30 -8.48 1.57
CA LEU A 19 -5.03 -8.13 0.94
C LEU A 19 -4.30 -9.37 0.40
N ASN A 20 -4.47 -10.55 1.00
CA ASN A 20 -3.85 -11.77 0.48
C ASN A 20 -4.36 -12.16 -0.92
N TYR A 21 -5.59 -11.75 -1.26
CA TYR A 21 -6.24 -12.01 -2.54
C TYR A 21 -6.08 -10.86 -3.55
N TYR A 22 -5.27 -9.86 -3.24
CA TYR A 22 -5.02 -8.77 -4.18
C TYR A 22 -4.33 -9.27 -5.45
N GLU A 23 -4.96 -9.02 -6.60
CA GLU A 23 -4.40 -9.30 -7.93
C GLU A 23 -4.04 -8.02 -8.70
N SER A 24 -4.91 -7.00 -8.67
CA SER A 24 -4.68 -5.73 -9.37
C SER A 24 -5.60 -4.61 -8.87
N GLY A 25 -5.31 -3.38 -9.30
CA GLY A 25 -6.15 -2.20 -9.01
C GLY A 25 -5.62 -1.40 -7.82
N ILE A 26 -6.43 -0.45 -7.35
CA ILE A 26 -6.10 0.34 -6.16
C ILE A 26 -6.77 -0.33 -4.96
N TYR A 27 -5.96 -1.01 -4.15
CA TYR A 27 -6.37 -1.66 -2.93
C TYR A 27 -6.95 -0.66 -1.93
N GLN A 28 -8.09 -1.03 -1.39
CA GLN A 28 -8.74 -0.45 -0.24
C GLN A 28 -9.23 -1.62 0.60
N TYR A 29 -8.97 -1.60 1.91
CA TYR A 29 -9.52 -2.63 2.78
C TYR A 29 -11.06 -2.63 2.69
N GLU A 30 -11.62 -3.80 2.43
CA GLU A 30 -13.07 -4.02 2.34
C GLU A 30 -13.57 -4.92 3.46
N PHE A 31 -12.83 -5.99 3.77
CA PHE A 31 -13.25 -7.00 4.75
C PHE A 31 -12.10 -7.86 5.25
N GLY A 32 -12.38 -8.63 6.31
CA GLY A 32 -11.50 -9.69 6.79
C GLY A 32 -10.69 -9.30 8.03
N ALA A 33 -10.22 -10.32 8.72
CA ALA A 33 -9.50 -10.13 9.98
C ALA A 33 -8.10 -9.53 9.75
N TRP A 34 -7.57 -8.91 10.81
CA TRP A 34 -6.15 -8.62 10.90
C TRP A 34 -5.36 -9.94 10.91
N VAL A 35 -4.36 -10.05 10.03
CA VAL A 35 -3.51 -11.23 9.88
C VAL A 35 -2.12 -10.99 10.47
N GLY A 36 -1.58 -9.79 10.32
CA GLY A 36 -0.22 -9.50 10.74
C GLY A 36 0.33 -8.19 10.21
N TRP A 37 1.65 -8.08 10.22
CA TRP A 37 2.42 -7.00 9.63
C TRP A 37 3.35 -7.56 8.53
N THR A 38 3.62 -6.77 7.49
CA THR A 38 4.56 -7.15 6.41
C THR A 38 5.45 -5.98 6.05
N TYR A 39 6.69 -6.27 5.63
CA TYR A 39 7.65 -5.29 5.18
C TYR A 39 7.40 -4.92 3.72
N CYS A 40 7.47 -3.63 3.41
CA CYS A 40 7.16 -3.09 2.11
C CYS A 40 8.04 -1.88 1.78
N GLU A 41 8.14 -1.56 0.51
CA GLU A 41 8.84 -0.36 0.04
C GLU A 41 7.89 0.52 -0.77
N ILE A 42 7.64 1.75 -0.34
CA ILE A 42 6.93 2.74 -1.16
C ILE A 42 7.91 3.20 -2.24
N VAL A 43 7.59 2.93 -3.49
CA VAL A 43 8.47 3.21 -4.65
C VAL A 43 7.94 4.33 -5.54
N GLY A 44 6.71 4.77 -5.32
CA GLY A 44 6.10 5.83 -6.11
C GLY A 44 4.68 6.14 -5.68
N PHE A 45 4.04 7.05 -6.40
CA PHE A 45 2.64 7.42 -6.22
C PHE A 45 2.06 7.84 -7.56
N GLY A 46 0.74 7.89 -7.63
CA GLY A 46 0.03 8.35 -8.82
C GLY A 46 -1.41 8.73 -8.51
N GLU A 47 -2.17 8.87 -9.58
CA GLU A 47 -3.61 9.07 -9.56
C GLU A 47 -4.20 8.35 -10.78
N GLU A 48 -5.27 7.59 -10.57
CA GLU A 48 -6.01 6.90 -11.64
C GLU A 48 -7.50 7.16 -11.40
N ASN A 49 -8.19 7.68 -12.43
CA ASN A 49 -9.62 8.01 -12.36
C ASN A 49 -10.01 8.89 -11.15
N GLY A 50 -9.12 9.82 -10.76
CA GLY A 50 -9.32 10.70 -9.59
C GLY A 50 -8.99 10.06 -8.24
N VAL A 51 -8.57 8.80 -8.21
CA VAL A 51 -8.15 8.08 -7.00
C VAL A 51 -6.63 8.14 -6.86
N LYS A 52 -6.15 8.81 -5.81
CA LYS A 52 -4.72 8.89 -5.51
C LYS A 52 -4.25 7.60 -4.85
N PHE A 53 -3.08 7.12 -5.26
CA PHE A 53 -2.50 5.90 -4.70
C PHE A 53 -1.00 6.02 -4.43
N TRP A 54 -0.51 5.18 -3.52
CA TRP A 54 0.89 4.80 -3.40
C TRP A 54 1.14 3.53 -4.20
N LYS A 55 2.28 3.47 -4.91
CA LYS A 55 2.79 2.23 -5.49
C LYS A 55 3.79 1.64 -4.52
N VAL A 56 3.54 0.41 -4.11
CA VAL A 56 4.29 -0.27 -3.07
C VAL A 56 4.81 -1.60 -3.61
N LYS A 57 6.08 -1.88 -3.33
CA LYS A 57 6.71 -3.16 -3.60
C LYS A 57 6.55 -4.05 -2.37
N ASN A 58 6.05 -5.26 -2.60
CA ASN A 58 5.85 -6.27 -1.58
C ASN A 58 7.01 -7.29 -1.59
N GLU A 59 7.19 -7.99 -0.48
CA GLU A 59 8.19 -9.07 -0.31
C GLU A 59 7.73 -10.43 -0.86
N ARG A 60 6.50 -10.52 -1.41
CA ARG A 60 5.83 -11.76 -1.84
C ARG A 60 6.23 -12.29 -3.23
N GLY A 61 7.22 -11.68 -3.89
CA GLY A 61 7.68 -12.09 -5.22
C GLY A 61 6.76 -11.63 -6.37
N SER A 62 7.18 -11.89 -7.60
CA SER A 62 6.55 -11.37 -8.82
C SER A 62 5.20 -12.01 -9.15
N ASP A 63 4.89 -13.19 -8.61
CA ASP A 63 3.65 -13.91 -8.94
C ASP A 63 2.43 -13.37 -8.17
N TRP A 64 2.64 -12.41 -7.28
CA TRP A 64 1.60 -11.81 -6.46
C TRP A 64 1.27 -10.38 -6.92
N GLY A 65 0.00 -10.02 -6.96
CA GLY A 65 -0.46 -8.68 -7.33
C GLY A 65 0.03 -8.24 -8.70
N GLU A 66 0.46 -6.98 -8.80
CA GLU A 66 0.89 -6.35 -10.04
C GLU A 66 2.40 -6.56 -10.28
N ASN A 67 2.81 -7.82 -10.44
CA ASN A 67 4.22 -8.26 -10.55
C ASN A 67 5.05 -8.02 -9.27
N GLY A 68 4.49 -8.37 -8.11
CA GLY A 68 5.10 -8.13 -6.80
C GLY A 68 4.87 -6.72 -6.25
N PHE A 69 4.03 -5.94 -6.91
CA PHE A 69 3.61 -4.63 -6.47
C PHE A 69 2.12 -4.62 -6.15
N PHE A 70 1.72 -3.65 -5.36
CA PHE A 70 0.33 -3.28 -5.21
C PHE A 70 0.21 -1.77 -5.14
N ARG A 71 -0.98 -1.28 -5.48
CA ARG A 71 -1.35 0.12 -5.31
C ARG A 71 -2.35 0.21 -4.18
N ILE A 72 -2.17 1.14 -3.26
CA ILE A 72 -3.07 1.36 -2.12
C ILE A 72 -3.50 2.82 -2.09
N VAL A 73 -4.74 3.08 -1.68
CA VAL A 73 -5.27 4.44 -1.58
C VAL A 73 -4.35 5.33 -0.74
N ARG A 74 -4.18 6.57 -1.19
CA ARG A 74 -3.31 7.58 -0.59
C ARG A 74 -4.10 8.81 -0.12
N GLY A 75 -3.97 9.11 1.17
CA GLY A 75 -4.42 10.35 1.79
C GLY A 75 -5.84 10.32 2.35
N THR A 76 -6.05 11.12 3.40
CA THR A 76 -7.27 11.18 4.21
C THR A 76 -8.42 11.87 3.48
N GLY A 77 -9.47 11.13 3.14
CA GLY A 77 -10.67 11.66 2.48
C GLY A 77 -11.66 10.54 2.10
N LYS A 78 -12.77 10.88 1.42
CA LYS A 78 -13.92 9.98 1.13
C LYS A 78 -13.59 8.57 0.57
N GLN A 79 -12.37 8.35 0.09
CA GLN A 79 -11.86 7.07 -0.41
C GLN A 79 -10.69 6.49 0.40
N GLY A 80 -9.91 7.31 1.12
CA GLY A 80 -8.75 6.87 1.92
C GLY A 80 -9.02 7.05 3.41
N GLY A 81 -10.06 6.42 3.94
CA GLY A 81 -10.35 6.44 5.39
C GLY A 81 -9.28 5.72 6.21
N GLU A 82 -9.66 4.97 7.25
CA GLU A 82 -8.75 4.09 8.03
C GLU A 82 -8.02 3.02 7.17
N ASN A 83 -8.33 2.99 5.86
CA ASN A 83 -7.88 2.02 4.89
C ASN A 83 -6.76 2.56 3.97
N ASP A 84 -6.28 3.78 4.19
CA ASP A 84 -5.12 4.32 3.46
C ASP A 84 -3.79 3.83 4.06
N ILE A 85 -2.71 3.91 3.27
CA ILE A 85 -1.40 3.48 3.77
C ILE A 85 -0.94 4.35 4.94
N GLU A 86 -1.35 5.62 4.99
CA GLU A 86 -1.01 6.54 6.06
C GLU A 86 -1.60 6.11 7.41
N SER A 87 -2.76 5.45 7.42
CA SER A 87 -3.40 4.88 8.60
C SER A 87 -2.88 3.48 8.94
N GLN A 88 -2.43 2.72 7.94
CA GLN A 88 -1.93 1.35 8.10
C GLN A 88 -0.41 1.26 8.28
N CYS A 89 0.32 2.36 8.09
CA CYS A 89 1.77 2.43 8.25
C CYS A 89 2.12 2.72 9.71
N TYR A 90 2.85 1.81 10.36
CA TYR A 90 3.29 2.01 11.74
C TYR A 90 4.67 2.67 11.82
N GLN A 91 5.52 2.51 10.79
CA GLN A 91 6.86 3.10 10.77
C GLN A 91 7.36 3.23 9.32
N ALA A 92 7.56 4.47 8.88
CA ALA A 92 8.35 4.77 7.69
C ALA A 92 9.80 5.04 8.11
N VAL A 93 10.73 4.16 7.72
CA VAL A 93 12.16 4.41 7.90
C VAL A 93 12.65 5.14 6.65
N VAL A 94 13.05 6.40 6.84
CA VAL A 94 13.70 7.26 5.84
C VAL A 94 15.20 7.22 5.98
#